data_AF-A0A820ZL37-F1
#
_entry.id   AF-A0A820ZL37-F1
#
_cell.length_a   1.000
_cell.length_b   1.000
_cell.length_c   1.000
_cell.angle_alpha   90.00
_cell.angle_beta   90.00
_cell.angle_gamma   90.00
#
_symmetry.space_group_name_H-M   'P 1'
#
loop_
_entity.id
_entity.type
_entity.pdbx_description
1 polymer ?
#
loop_
_entity_poly.entity_id
_entity_poly.type
_entity_poly.pdbx_seq_one_letter_code
_entity_poly.pdbx_strand_id
1 'polypeptide(L)'
;MTTVKITESLFGITKNQNEIKKYTLSTSDGFEVALINYGAIIQSIRQPDKHNQITEITLGYDNLQEYVDDKYFFGCTVGRVTNRIKNGRFELDGTTYELPKNDSTKKHYIHGVFNKRVWDSSTENGDTVVFKYQSPDGENGFPGQVDVTVKYILTNDYRLTLDFHATTTKPTPINMTNHIYFNLAGD
;
A
#
# COMPACT_ATOMS: atom_id res chain seq x y z
N MET A 1 23.87 -17.37 9.26
CA MET A 1 23.22 -16.45 8.31
C MET A 1 22.06 -15.84 9.05
N THR A 2 21.99 -14.52 9.10
CA THR A 2 20.84 -13.81 9.66
C THR A 2 19.60 -14.25 8.89
N THR A 3 18.47 -14.42 9.57
CA THR A 3 17.19 -14.76 8.94
C THR A 3 16.23 -13.64 9.28
N VAL A 4 15.56 -13.11 8.26
CA VAL A 4 14.46 -12.16 8.48
C VAL A 4 13.42 -12.82 9.38
N LYS A 5 12.92 -12.07 10.35
CA LYS A 5 11.86 -12.49 11.25
C LYS A 5 10.62 -11.66 10.97
N ILE A 6 9.48 -12.33 10.83
CA ILE A 6 8.17 -11.69 10.73
C ILE A 6 7.40 -11.91 12.03
N THR A 7 6.83 -10.84 12.58
CA THR A 7 5.85 -10.90 13.68
C THR A 7 4.55 -10.23 13.26
N GLU A 8 3.42 -10.77 13.74
CA GLU A 8 2.08 -10.23 13.51
C GLU A 8 1.50 -9.67 14.81
N SER A 9 0.82 -8.53 14.73
CA SER A 9 0.06 -7.95 15.85
C SER A 9 -1.20 -7.23 15.35
N LEU A 10 -2.13 -6.93 16.25
CA LEU A 10 -3.26 -6.04 15.95
C LEU A 10 -2.79 -4.58 15.90
N PHE A 11 -3.16 -3.85 14.83
CA PHE A 11 -2.92 -2.41 14.69
C PHE A 11 -4.14 -1.58 15.08
N GLY A 12 -5.34 -2.09 14.80
CA GLY A 12 -6.59 -1.42 15.11
C GLY A 12 -7.79 -2.15 14.53
N ILE A 13 -8.98 -1.61 14.78
CA ILE A 13 -10.24 -2.16 14.27
C ILE A 13 -10.98 -1.04 13.56
N THR A 14 -11.43 -1.29 12.34
CA THR A 14 -12.22 -0.31 11.58
C THR A 14 -13.63 -0.16 12.16
N LYS A 15 -14.34 0.90 11.79
CA LYS A 15 -15.75 1.09 12.19
C LYS A 15 -16.66 -0.09 11.80
N ASN A 16 -16.32 -0.78 10.71
CA ASN A 16 -17.04 -1.94 10.21
C ASN A 16 -16.58 -3.26 10.86
N GLN A 17 -15.85 -3.19 11.99
CA GLN A 17 -15.34 -4.34 12.75
C GLN A 17 -14.31 -5.22 12.00
N ASN A 18 -13.70 -4.71 10.93
CA ASN A 18 -12.55 -5.39 10.32
C ASN A 18 -11.29 -5.12 11.15
N GLU A 19 -10.59 -6.19 11.52
CA GLU A 19 -9.27 -6.11 12.15
C GLU A 19 -8.21 -5.67 11.15
N ILE A 20 -7.37 -4.73 11.57
CA ILE A 20 -6.20 -4.31 10.83
C ILE A 20 -4.97 -4.91 11.49
N LYS A 21 -4.27 -5.74 10.74
CA LYS A 21 -3.06 -6.45 11.17
C LYS A 21 -1.83 -5.61 10.84
N LYS A 22 -0.84 -5.65 11.73
CA LYS A 22 0.52 -5.15 11.52
C LYS A 22 1.46 -6.33 11.39
N TYR A 23 2.27 -6.30 10.34
CA TYR A 23 3.38 -7.21 10.12
C TYR A 23 4.68 -6.45 10.29
N THR A 24 5.57 -6.93 11.14
CA THR A 24 6.91 -6.36 11.31
C THR A 24 7.93 -7.36 10.79
N LEU A 25 8.65 -6.99 9.72
CA LEU A 25 9.79 -7.73 9.18
C LEU A 25 11.06 -7.11 9.75
N SER A 26 11.93 -7.92 10.34
CA SER A 26 13.14 -7.44 11.02
C SER A 26 14.35 -8.30 10.69
N THR A 27 15.51 -7.66 10.63
CA THR A 27 16.83 -8.30 10.58
C THR A 27 17.48 -8.26 11.96
N SER A 28 18.52 -9.08 12.20
CA SER A 28 19.10 -9.21 13.56
C SER A 28 19.86 -7.97 14.04
N ASP A 29 20.23 -7.07 13.13
CA ASP A 29 20.99 -5.86 13.40
C ASP A 29 20.12 -4.60 13.49
N GLY A 30 18.79 -4.78 13.45
CA GLY A 30 17.82 -3.75 13.79
C GLY A 30 17.17 -3.03 12.61
N PHE A 31 17.45 -3.40 11.34
CA PHE A 31 16.66 -2.92 10.21
C PHE A 31 15.26 -3.55 10.27
N GLU A 32 14.23 -2.70 10.27
CA GLU A 32 12.84 -3.08 10.45
C GLU A 32 11.93 -2.40 9.42
N VAL A 33 10.97 -3.16 8.89
CA VAL A 33 9.88 -2.67 8.05
C VAL A 33 8.57 -3.11 8.67
N ALA A 34 7.68 -2.16 8.93
CA ALA A 34 6.33 -2.46 9.38
C ALA A 34 5.30 -2.19 8.28
N LEU A 35 4.39 -3.14 8.11
CA LEU A 35 3.35 -3.13 7.09
C LEU A 35 1.98 -3.31 7.77
N ILE A 36 0.93 -2.68 7.25
CA ILE A 36 -0.44 -2.93 7.70
C ILE A 36 -1.34 -3.33 6.53
N ASN A 37 -2.31 -4.22 6.77
CA ASN A 37 -3.21 -4.70 5.71
C ASN A 37 -4.29 -3.68 5.31
N TYR A 38 -4.38 -2.53 5.99
CA TYR A 38 -5.12 -1.38 5.47
C TYR A 38 -4.30 -0.72 4.36
N GLY A 39 -4.84 -0.63 3.15
CA GLY A 39 -4.18 -0.04 1.98
C GLY A 39 -2.89 -0.74 1.54
N ALA A 40 -2.57 -1.91 2.10
CA ALA A 40 -1.26 -2.55 2.01
C ALA A 40 -0.12 -1.54 2.26
N ILE A 41 -0.23 -0.79 3.37
CA ILE A 41 0.59 0.36 3.72
C ILE A 41 1.94 -0.08 4.30
N ILE A 42 3.03 0.57 3.88
CA ILE A 42 4.27 0.63 4.66
C ILE A 42 4.07 1.68 5.75
N GLN A 43 3.96 1.22 7.00
CA GLN A 43 3.69 2.08 8.16
C GLN A 43 4.97 2.70 8.72
N SER A 44 6.09 2.00 8.64
CA SER A 44 7.36 2.41 9.24
C SER A 44 8.52 1.68 8.55
N ILE A 45 9.65 2.38 8.41
CA ILE A 45 10.95 1.77 8.12
C ILE A 45 11.96 2.35 9.10
N ARG A 46 12.55 1.49 9.92
CA ARG A 46 13.59 1.86 10.88
C ARG A 46 14.93 1.29 10.43
N GLN A 47 15.92 2.16 10.28
CA GLN A 47 17.22 1.80 9.71
C GLN A 47 18.36 2.17 10.68
N PRO A 48 19.32 1.26 10.93
CA PRO A 48 20.55 1.59 11.63
C PRO A 48 21.46 2.49 10.76
N ASP A 49 22.00 3.54 11.36
CA ASP A 49 23.00 4.40 10.74
C ASP A 49 24.43 3.84 10.90
N LYS A 50 25.44 4.59 10.44
CA LYS A 50 26.87 4.21 10.56
C LYS A 50 27.38 4.09 12.00
N HIS A 51 26.61 4.56 12.98
CA HIS A 51 26.88 4.48 14.42
C HIS A 51 25.97 3.47 15.14
N ASN A 52 25.21 2.67 14.38
CA ASN A 52 24.19 1.73 14.87
C ASN A 52 23.03 2.40 15.63
N GLN A 53 22.79 3.69 15.40
CA GLN A 53 21.58 4.36 15.89
C GLN A 53 20.43 4.06 14.93
N ILE A 54 19.32 3.56 15.48
CA ILE A 54 18.14 3.19 14.70
C ILE A 54 17.20 4.40 14.59
N THR A 55 16.98 4.84 13.36
CA THR A 55 16.14 6.02 13.05
C THR A 55 14.93 5.59 12.23
N GLU A 56 13.74 6.15 12.56
CA GLU A 56 12.57 6.09 11.69
C GLU A 56 12.82 6.98 10.47
N ILE A 57 12.77 6.42 9.26
CA ILE A 57 13.11 7.14 8.04
C ILE A 57 11.91 7.37 7.12
N THR A 58 10.69 7.10 7.59
CA THR A 58 9.46 7.28 6.81
C THR A 58 8.44 8.14 7.53
N LEU A 59 7.63 8.87 6.76
CA LEU A 59 6.48 9.58 7.30
C LEU A 59 5.28 8.63 7.38
N GLY A 60 4.59 8.66 8.51
CA GLY A 60 3.43 7.83 8.76
C GLY A 60 2.73 8.22 10.06
N TYR A 61 1.83 7.35 10.50
CA TYR A 61 1.06 7.51 11.73
C TYR A 61 1.20 6.29 12.65
N ASP A 62 0.95 6.51 13.94
CA ASP A 62 1.02 5.46 14.97
C ASP A 62 -0.30 4.72 15.17
N ASN A 63 -1.42 5.26 14.69
CA ASN A 63 -2.74 4.65 14.84
C ASN A 63 -3.54 4.61 13.53
N LEU A 64 -4.50 3.67 13.50
CA LEU A 64 -5.34 3.43 12.34
C LEU A 64 -6.22 4.63 11.95
N GLN A 65 -6.73 5.38 12.92
CA GLN A 65 -7.70 6.44 12.63
C GLN A 65 -7.06 7.56 11.80
N GLU A 66 -5.80 7.90 12.06
CA GLU A 66 -5.06 8.86 11.25
C GLU A 66 -4.88 8.39 9.80
N TYR A 67 -4.61 7.11 9.55
CA TYR A 67 -4.58 6.55 8.18
C TYR A 67 -5.95 6.58 7.51
N VAL A 68 -7.04 6.39 8.25
CA VAL A 68 -8.41 6.51 7.72
C VAL A 68 -8.68 7.96 7.29
N ASP A 69 -8.23 8.93 8.08
CA ASP A 69 -8.42 10.36 7.83
C ASP A 69 -7.37 10.98 6.90
N ASP A 70 -6.33 10.21 6.57
CA ASP A 70 -5.19 10.65 5.76
C ASP A 70 -5.62 11.17 4.37
N LYS A 71 -4.95 12.24 3.96
CA LYS A 71 -5.10 12.91 2.66
C LYS A 71 -3.81 12.94 1.86
N TYR A 72 -2.70 12.45 2.43
CA TYR A 72 -1.35 12.51 1.87
C TYR A 72 -0.89 11.19 1.25
N PHE A 73 -1.68 10.12 1.40
CA PHE A 73 -1.42 8.79 0.86
C PHE A 73 -0.19 8.13 1.50
N PHE A 74 0.09 8.39 2.78
CA PHE A 74 1.32 7.92 3.43
C PHE A 74 1.46 6.39 3.35
N GLY A 75 2.51 5.95 2.65
CA GLY A 75 2.96 4.55 2.60
C GLY A 75 2.02 3.59 1.89
N CYS A 76 0.86 4.04 1.40
CA CYS A 76 -0.17 3.16 0.85
C CYS A 76 0.15 2.66 -0.56
N THR A 77 -0.44 1.52 -0.91
CA THR A 77 -0.53 1.10 -2.30
C THR A 77 -1.60 1.92 -3.01
N VAL A 78 -1.22 2.60 -4.08
CA VAL A 78 -2.13 3.39 -4.93
C VAL A 78 -2.42 2.67 -6.24
N GLY A 79 -3.64 2.84 -6.74
CA GLY A 79 -4.18 2.16 -7.92
C GLY A 79 -5.69 2.02 -7.76
N ARG A 80 -6.50 1.77 -8.79
CA ARG A 80 -6.18 1.13 -10.08
C ARG A 80 -5.27 1.93 -10.99
N VAL A 81 -5.39 3.26 -10.99
CA VAL A 81 -4.49 4.14 -11.76
C VAL A 81 -3.89 5.20 -10.85
N THR A 82 -2.57 5.15 -10.72
CA THR A 82 -1.77 6.13 -10.01
C THR A 82 -1.76 7.46 -10.77
N ASN A 83 -1.71 8.55 -10.00
CA ASN A 83 -1.71 9.93 -10.46
C ASN A 83 -3.04 10.32 -11.09
N ARG A 84 -3.04 11.34 -11.96
CA ARG A 84 -4.25 12.03 -12.40
C ARG A 84 -4.79 11.45 -13.70
N ILE A 85 -6.11 11.29 -13.75
CA ILE A 85 -6.86 11.15 -15.00
C ILE A 85 -7.62 12.46 -15.23
N LYS A 86 -7.28 13.14 -16.33
CA LYS A 86 -7.85 14.43 -16.70
C LYS A 86 -9.38 14.32 -16.76
N ASN A 87 -10.04 15.30 -16.18
CA ASN A 87 -11.51 15.39 -16.08
C ASN A 87 -12.20 14.18 -15.40
N GLY A 88 -11.43 13.26 -14.78
CA GLY A 88 -11.96 11.99 -14.29
C GLY A 88 -12.60 11.19 -15.42
N ARG A 89 -12.05 11.22 -16.63
CA ARG A 89 -12.65 10.58 -17.79
C ARG A 89 -11.58 9.97 -18.69
N PHE A 90 -11.84 8.77 -19.18
CA PHE A 90 -11.04 8.15 -20.23
C PHE A 90 -11.94 7.38 -21.20
N GLU A 91 -11.38 7.02 -22.35
CA GLU A 91 -12.05 6.20 -23.36
C GLU A 91 -11.27 4.90 -23.52
N LEU A 92 -11.99 3.78 -23.63
CA LEU A 92 -11.44 2.47 -23.87
C LEU A 92 -12.40 1.70 -24.77
N ASP A 93 -11.90 1.19 -25.89
CA ASP A 93 -12.67 0.46 -26.90
C ASP A 93 -13.96 1.19 -27.32
N GLY A 94 -13.86 2.51 -27.53
CA GLY A 94 -14.97 3.38 -27.94
C GLY A 94 -16.00 3.68 -26.82
N THR A 95 -15.80 3.14 -25.62
CA THR A 95 -16.65 3.42 -24.45
C THR A 95 -16.02 4.48 -23.57
N THR A 96 -16.81 5.50 -23.23
CA THR A 96 -16.41 6.53 -22.26
C THR A 96 -16.68 6.06 -20.84
N TYR A 97 -15.66 6.13 -19.98
CA TYR A 97 -15.76 5.86 -18.55
C TYR A 97 -15.58 7.15 -17.75
N GLU A 98 -16.43 7.34 -16.75
CA GLU A 98 -16.37 8.46 -15.81
C GLU A 98 -15.96 7.97 -14.42
N LEU A 99 -15.07 8.74 -13.79
CA LEU A 99 -14.43 8.47 -12.52
C LEU A 99 -14.70 9.62 -11.53
N PRO A 100 -14.65 9.36 -10.22
CA PRO A 100 -14.77 10.42 -9.22
C PRO A 100 -13.72 11.52 -9.42
N LYS A 101 -14.14 12.78 -9.43
CA LYS A 101 -13.23 13.94 -9.46
C LYS A 101 -12.78 14.27 -8.04
N ASN A 102 -11.91 13.41 -7.50
CA ASN A 102 -11.52 13.41 -6.09
C ASN A 102 -10.26 14.23 -5.78
N ASP A 103 -9.63 14.87 -6.77
CA ASP A 103 -8.50 15.76 -6.51
C ASP A 103 -8.91 17.04 -5.73
N SER A 104 -7.91 17.82 -5.32
CA SER A 104 -8.14 19.04 -4.54
C SER A 104 -8.94 20.09 -5.33
N THR A 105 -8.84 20.10 -6.66
CA THR A 105 -9.57 21.03 -7.53
C THR A 105 -10.98 20.56 -7.87
N LYS A 106 -11.34 19.32 -7.53
CA LYS A 106 -12.59 18.64 -7.92
C LYS A 106 -12.80 18.56 -9.43
N LYS A 107 -11.71 18.54 -10.20
CA LYS A 107 -11.73 18.45 -11.67
C LYS A 107 -11.17 17.13 -12.16
N HIS A 108 -10.31 16.45 -11.40
CA HIS A 108 -9.57 15.29 -11.87
C HIS A 108 -9.74 14.11 -10.92
N TYR A 109 -9.61 12.92 -11.46
CA TYR A 109 -9.43 11.73 -10.64
C TYR A 109 -7.97 11.64 -10.20
N ILE A 110 -7.69 11.14 -8.99
CA ILE A 110 -6.35 10.95 -8.45
C ILE A 110 -6.26 9.73 -7.51
N HIS A 111 -5.29 8.83 -7.76
CA HIS A 111 -4.76 7.76 -6.88
C HIS A 111 -5.72 6.72 -6.25
N GLY A 112 -7.03 6.87 -6.39
CA GLY A 112 -8.01 6.13 -5.56
C GLY A 112 -8.20 4.66 -5.91
N VAL A 113 -9.08 4.00 -5.15
CA VAL A 113 -9.43 2.56 -5.13
C VAL A 113 -8.66 1.80 -4.04
N PHE A 114 -7.39 1.46 -4.25
CA PHE A 114 -6.63 0.50 -3.41
C PHE A 114 -6.22 1.03 -2.02
N ASN A 115 -5.93 2.32 -1.92
CA ASN A 115 -5.27 2.94 -0.78
C ASN A 115 -6.07 2.95 0.53
N LYS A 116 -7.40 2.79 0.49
CA LYS A 116 -8.28 2.82 1.66
C LYS A 116 -9.12 1.55 1.82
N ARG A 117 -8.63 0.42 1.31
CA ARG A 117 -9.26 -0.90 1.42
C ARG A 117 -8.60 -1.73 2.50
N VAL A 118 -9.34 -2.65 3.08
CA VAL A 118 -8.77 -3.70 3.92
C VAL A 118 -8.40 -4.86 2.99
N TRP A 119 -7.14 -5.24 2.99
CA TRP A 119 -6.62 -6.31 2.17
C TRP A 119 -6.58 -7.62 2.96
N ASP A 120 -6.84 -8.72 2.29
CA ASP A 120 -6.48 -10.04 2.82
C ASP A 120 -4.96 -10.12 2.94
N SER A 121 -4.46 -10.76 3.98
CA SER A 121 -3.03 -10.80 4.27
C SER A 121 -2.56 -12.16 4.75
N SER A 122 -1.35 -12.52 4.34
CA SER A 122 -0.65 -13.74 4.76
C SER A 122 0.86 -13.54 4.71
N THR A 123 1.62 -14.49 5.25
CA THR A 123 3.08 -14.55 5.14
C THR A 123 3.51 -15.73 4.27
N GLU A 124 4.63 -15.60 3.57
CA GLU A 124 5.24 -16.64 2.75
C GLU A 124 6.76 -16.71 3.04
N ASN A 125 7.34 -17.91 2.98
CA ASN A 125 8.79 -18.18 3.03
C ASN A 125 9.59 -17.60 4.21
N GLY A 126 8.92 -17.01 5.21
CA GLY A 126 9.54 -16.40 6.39
C GLY A 126 10.10 -14.99 6.16
N ASP A 127 10.04 -14.47 4.94
CA ASP A 127 10.61 -13.17 4.53
C ASP A 127 9.65 -12.28 3.73
N THR A 128 8.45 -12.79 3.44
CA THR A 128 7.48 -12.16 2.55
C THR A 128 6.14 -11.96 3.27
N VAL A 129 5.57 -10.76 3.12
CA VAL A 129 4.16 -10.47 3.43
C VAL A 129 3.41 -10.26 2.14
N VAL A 130 2.27 -10.93 1.99
CA VAL A 130 1.42 -10.88 0.80
C VAL A 130 0.10 -10.23 1.15
N PHE A 131 -0.27 -9.22 0.37
CA PHE A 131 -1.58 -8.57 0.43
C PHE A 131 -2.37 -8.88 -0.84
N LYS A 132 -3.65 -9.22 -0.68
CA LYS A 132 -4.57 -9.44 -1.80
C LYS A 132 -5.83 -8.60 -1.65
N TYR A 133 -6.33 -8.11 -2.77
CA TYR A 133 -7.59 -7.41 -2.84
C TYR A 133 -8.30 -7.69 -4.16
N GLN A 134 -9.61 -7.88 -4.09
CA GLN A 134 -10.47 -8.04 -5.24
C GLN A 134 -11.26 -6.75 -5.42
N SER A 135 -10.90 -6.00 -6.46
CA SER A 135 -11.58 -4.77 -6.85
C SER A 135 -12.71 -5.14 -7.83
N PRO A 136 -14.00 -5.02 -7.47
CA PRO A 136 -15.10 -5.47 -8.32
C PRO A 136 -15.25 -4.64 -9.60
N ASP A 137 -15.93 -5.20 -10.61
CA ASP A 137 -16.30 -4.46 -11.82
C ASP A 137 -17.08 -3.18 -11.46
N GLY A 138 -16.69 -2.05 -12.06
CA GLY A 138 -17.28 -0.74 -11.81
C GLY A 138 -16.77 -0.02 -10.56
N GLU A 139 -15.78 -0.56 -9.83
CA GLU A 139 -15.25 0.13 -8.65
C GLU A 139 -14.63 1.48 -9.04
N ASN A 140 -15.15 2.58 -8.46
CA ASN A 140 -14.88 3.96 -8.87
C ASN A 140 -15.08 4.23 -10.37
N GLY A 141 -15.90 3.43 -11.06
CA GLY A 141 -16.19 3.58 -12.49
C GLY A 141 -15.24 2.85 -13.44
N PHE A 142 -14.22 2.14 -12.93
CA PHE A 142 -13.33 1.35 -13.78
C PHE A 142 -13.98 0.02 -14.21
N PRO A 143 -13.87 -0.38 -15.48
CA PRO A 143 -14.38 -1.66 -15.95
C PRO A 143 -13.53 -2.83 -15.48
N GLY A 144 -14.13 -4.00 -15.44
CA GLY A 144 -13.48 -5.27 -15.09
C GLY A 144 -13.33 -5.43 -13.59
N GLN A 145 -13.55 -6.65 -13.11
CA GLN A 145 -12.98 -7.03 -11.82
C GLN A 145 -11.47 -7.08 -11.97
N VAL A 146 -10.75 -6.67 -10.93
CA VAL A 146 -9.29 -6.76 -10.85
C VAL A 146 -8.92 -7.49 -9.57
N ASP A 147 -8.26 -8.64 -9.72
CA ASP A 147 -7.62 -9.34 -8.62
C ASP A 147 -6.18 -8.84 -8.53
N VAL A 148 -5.86 -8.13 -7.44
CA VAL A 148 -4.55 -7.53 -7.23
C VAL A 148 -3.83 -8.19 -6.06
N THR A 149 -2.55 -8.45 -6.25
CA THR A 149 -1.63 -8.96 -5.23
C THR A 149 -0.42 -8.04 -5.14
N VAL A 150 -0.03 -7.68 -3.91
CA VAL A 150 1.22 -6.99 -3.62
C VAL A 150 2.03 -7.82 -2.65
N LYS A 151 3.27 -8.13 -2.99
CA LYS A 151 4.22 -8.81 -2.09
C LYS A 151 5.28 -7.83 -1.62
N TYR A 152 5.51 -7.82 -0.32
CA TYR A 152 6.62 -7.11 0.31
C TYR A 152 7.63 -8.15 0.80
N ILE A 153 8.84 -8.11 0.24
CA ILE A 153 9.88 -9.10 0.48
C ILE A 153 11.07 -8.38 1.08
N LEU A 154 11.46 -8.74 2.30
CA LEU A 154 12.66 -8.21 2.95
C LEU A 154 13.75 -9.28 2.94
N THR A 155 14.93 -8.93 2.45
CA THR A 155 16.11 -9.81 2.53
C THR A 155 17.13 -9.27 3.53
N ASN A 156 18.07 -10.13 3.95
CA ASN A 156 19.07 -9.78 4.98
C ASN A 156 20.06 -8.68 4.58
N ASP A 157 20.16 -8.33 3.29
CA ASP A 157 20.95 -7.21 2.78
C ASP A 157 20.14 -5.89 2.73
N TYR A 158 19.12 -5.78 3.57
CA TYR A 158 18.20 -4.63 3.70
C TYR A 158 17.45 -4.24 2.41
N ARG A 159 17.25 -5.21 1.52
CA ARG A 159 16.47 -4.96 0.30
C ARG A 159 15.00 -5.23 0.57
N LEU A 160 14.21 -4.16 0.56
CA LEU A 160 12.76 -4.24 0.50
C LEU A 160 12.32 -4.25 -0.97
N THR A 161 11.78 -5.37 -1.44
CA THR A 161 11.22 -5.50 -2.79
C THR A 161 9.70 -5.46 -2.73
N LEU A 162 9.10 -4.67 -3.61
CA LEU A 162 7.64 -4.62 -3.81
C LEU A 162 7.34 -5.25 -5.18
N ASP A 163 6.61 -6.36 -5.17
CA ASP A 163 6.16 -7.04 -6.39
C ASP A 163 4.65 -6.86 -6.54
N PHE A 164 4.24 -6.30 -7.68
CA PHE A 164 2.84 -5.96 -7.98
C PHE A 164 2.33 -6.84 -9.11
N HIS A 165 1.23 -7.55 -8.84
CA HIS A 165 0.56 -8.39 -9.82
C HIS A 165 -0.93 -8.06 -9.90
N ALA A 166 -1.48 -8.03 -11.11
CA ALA A 166 -2.90 -7.82 -11.33
C ALA A 166 -3.40 -8.65 -12.52
N THR A 167 -4.56 -9.27 -12.36
CA THR A 167 -5.33 -9.88 -13.46
C THR A 167 -6.71 -9.24 -13.52
N THR A 168 -7.35 -9.31 -14.68
CA THR A 168 -8.65 -8.66 -14.87
C THR A 168 -9.57 -9.47 -15.77
N THR A 169 -10.89 -9.30 -15.58
CA THR A 169 -11.93 -9.95 -16.38
C THR A 169 -12.33 -9.17 -17.64
N LYS A 170 -11.93 -7.89 -17.76
CA LYS A 170 -12.19 -7.02 -18.92
C LYS A 170 -11.00 -6.09 -19.15
N PRO A 171 -10.79 -5.58 -20.38
CA PRO A 171 -9.82 -4.52 -20.61
C PRO A 171 -10.03 -3.35 -19.62
N THR A 172 -8.95 -2.94 -18.93
CA THR A 172 -8.99 -1.86 -17.94
C THR A 172 -7.59 -1.29 -17.74
N PRO A 173 -7.43 0.02 -17.52
CA PRO A 173 -6.12 0.60 -17.21
C PRO A 173 -5.66 0.19 -15.80
N ILE A 174 -4.40 -0.22 -15.68
CA ILE A 174 -3.73 -0.51 -14.40
C ILE A 174 -2.38 0.21 -14.36
N ASN A 175 -2.16 0.96 -13.29
CA ASN A 175 -0.88 1.61 -12.98
C ASN A 175 -0.77 1.73 -11.45
N MET A 176 0.07 0.90 -10.84
CA MET A 176 0.21 0.79 -9.39
C MET A 176 1.56 1.30 -8.92
N THR A 177 1.60 1.84 -7.71
CA THR A 177 2.84 2.14 -7.00
C THR A 177 2.61 2.16 -5.49
N ASN A 178 3.67 2.37 -4.72
CA ASN A 178 3.59 2.67 -3.30
C ASN A 178 3.92 4.16 -3.10
N HIS A 179 3.19 4.82 -2.20
CA HIS A 179 3.26 6.25 -1.98
C HIS A 179 3.96 6.61 -0.65
N ILE A 180 5.05 5.89 -0.36
CA ILE A 180 5.92 6.15 0.78
C ILE A 180 6.69 7.46 0.65
N TYR A 181 6.86 8.12 1.79
CA TYR A 181 7.67 9.33 1.93
C TYR A 181 8.84 9.03 2.84
N PHE A 182 10.04 9.41 2.40
CA PHE A 182 11.26 9.21 3.17
C PHE A 182 11.79 10.51 3.74
N ASN A 183 12.25 10.45 4.98
CA ASN A 183 13.11 11.43 5.62
C ASN A 183 14.31 10.69 6.23
N LEU A 184 15.42 10.60 5.50
CA LEU A 184 16.58 9.80 5.93
C LEU A 184 17.29 10.36 7.17
N ALA A 185 17.02 11.62 7.54
CA ALA A 185 17.54 12.21 8.77
C ALA A 185 16.73 11.81 10.01
N GLY A 186 15.55 11.22 9.81
CA GLY A 186 14.54 11.07 10.84
C GLY A 186 13.86 12.39 11.20
N ASP A 187 12.84 12.27 12.03
CA ASP A 187 12.09 13.40 12.59
C ASP A 187 12.79 14.02 13.81
#